data_AF-A0A8S0SLV2-F1
#
_entry.id   AF-A0A8S0SLV2-F1
#
_cell.length_a   1.000
_cell.length_b   1.000
_cell.length_c   1.000
_cell.angle_alpha   90.00
_cell.angle_beta   90.00
_cell.angle_gamma   90.00
#
_symmetry.space_group_name_H-M   'P 1'
#
loop_
_entity.id
_entity.type
_entity.pdbx_description
1 polymer ?
#
loop_
_entity_poly.entity_id
_entity_poly.type
_entity_poly.pdbx_seq_one_letter_code
_entity_poly.pdbx_strand_id
1 'polypeptide(L)'
;MMREVAELANVDRAALWHQLCANEDEILHVRDEKKAESASMSKEKAILSQRLSESEATTSRLKSEMRTEVDRFARERKELTEQIQELEAQLEWVRSERDDEITKLIAEKKFFQDRLRDAETQLSQLKSRKRDELKRVMKEKNAFAERLKSSEAARKIFDDELKRYATENVTREEIRQSLEDEVRRLKQTVGQTEGEKREKEEQVARCEAYIDAMESKLQACEQYIHHVEAQLQEEMSRHAPLYGAGLETLSMKELETLSRIHEEGLRQIHAIQHHKGSPAGSPLVSPHNLPSTHGLYPAALPPVIPNGVGVHSNGHVNGAVGPWFSGPT
;
A
#
# COMPACT_ATOMS: atom_id res chain seq x y z
N MET A 1 -111.45 -116.21 142.82
CA MET A 1 -110.89 -117.05 141.73
C MET A 1 -111.41 -116.70 140.34
N MET A 2 -112.62 -117.06 139.89
CA MET A 2 -113.04 -116.72 138.50
C MET A 2 -113.24 -115.21 138.23
N ARG A 3 -113.53 -114.40 139.26
CA ARG A 3 -113.72 -112.94 139.13
C ARG A 3 -112.40 -112.18 138.91
N GLU A 4 -111.35 -112.54 139.64
CA GLU A 4 -110.02 -111.90 139.54
C GLU A 4 -109.34 -112.18 138.20
N VAL A 5 -109.52 -113.39 137.64
CA VAL A 5 -109.02 -113.76 136.30
C VAL A 5 -109.75 -112.97 135.21
N ALA A 6 -111.06 -112.71 135.39
CA ALA A 6 -111.84 -111.89 134.46
C ALA A 6 -111.48 -110.40 134.54
N GLU A 7 -111.18 -109.88 135.74
CA GLU A 7 -110.72 -108.49 135.92
C GLU A 7 -109.32 -108.26 135.34
N LEU A 8 -108.38 -109.20 135.54
CA LEU A 8 -107.04 -109.13 134.95
C LEU A 8 -107.09 -109.21 133.41
N ALA A 9 -107.89 -110.11 132.85
CA ALA A 9 -108.11 -110.20 131.41
C ALA A 9 -108.78 -108.94 130.82
N ASN A 10 -109.61 -108.23 131.59
CA ASN A 10 -110.25 -107.00 131.16
C ASN A 10 -109.30 -105.79 131.23
N VAL A 11 -108.39 -105.75 132.22
CA VAL A 11 -107.29 -104.78 132.29
C VAL A 11 -106.28 -105.01 131.16
N ASP A 12 -105.89 -106.26 130.88
CA ASP A 12 -105.02 -106.61 129.76
C ASP A 12 -105.66 -106.25 128.42
N ARG A 13 -106.97 -106.51 128.25
CA ARG A 13 -107.72 -106.09 127.06
C ARG A 13 -107.74 -104.57 126.92
N ALA A 14 -107.91 -103.81 128.01
CA ALA A 14 -107.89 -102.36 127.98
C ALA A 14 -106.48 -101.81 127.67
N ALA A 15 -105.43 -102.41 128.24
CA ALA A 15 -104.04 -102.06 127.96
C ALA A 15 -103.67 -102.34 126.50
N LEU A 16 -104.05 -103.52 125.97
CA LEU A 16 -103.87 -103.87 124.56
C LEU A 16 -104.67 -102.95 123.64
N TRP A 17 -105.87 -102.53 124.03
CA TRP A 17 -106.67 -101.58 123.26
C TRP A 17 -106.03 -100.19 123.25
N HIS A 18 -105.57 -99.67 124.39
CA HIS A 18 -104.83 -98.41 124.44
C HIS A 18 -103.50 -98.46 123.67
N GLN A 19 -102.79 -99.59 123.71
CA GLN A 19 -101.57 -99.80 122.94
C GLN A 19 -101.85 -99.90 121.44
N LEU A 20 -102.97 -100.51 121.04
CA LEU A 20 -103.44 -100.52 119.66
C LEU A 20 -103.77 -99.10 119.20
N CYS A 21 -104.52 -98.33 119.99
CA CYS A 21 -104.83 -96.93 119.67
C CYS A 21 -103.57 -96.06 119.58
N ALA A 22 -102.63 -96.18 120.52
CA ALA A 22 -101.37 -95.44 120.49
C ALA A 22 -100.50 -95.81 119.27
N ASN A 23 -100.42 -97.10 118.92
CA ASN A 23 -99.71 -97.56 117.74
C ASN A 23 -100.41 -97.11 116.45
N GLU A 24 -101.75 -97.11 116.40
CA GLU A 24 -102.52 -96.56 115.28
C GLU A 24 -102.27 -95.05 115.10
N ASP A 25 -102.24 -94.29 116.19
CA ASP A 25 -101.92 -92.85 116.19
C ASP A 25 -100.45 -92.60 115.76
N GLU A 26 -99.49 -93.40 116.23
CA GLU A 26 -98.10 -93.35 115.77
C GLU A 26 -97.97 -93.69 114.28
N ILE A 27 -98.70 -94.70 113.78
CA ILE A 27 -98.74 -95.05 112.36
C ILE A 27 -99.35 -93.90 111.54
N LEU A 28 -100.40 -93.24 112.04
CA LEU A 28 -101.00 -92.08 111.38
C LEU A 28 -100.05 -90.89 111.36
N HIS A 29 -99.36 -90.60 112.47
CA HIS A 29 -98.38 -89.53 112.55
C HIS A 29 -97.22 -89.77 111.58
N VAL A 30 -96.60 -90.96 111.60
CA VAL A 30 -95.53 -91.33 110.66
C VAL A 30 -96.02 -91.29 109.21
N ARG A 31 -97.28 -91.66 108.95
CA ARG A 31 -97.88 -91.58 107.62
C ARG A 31 -98.03 -90.12 107.17
N ASP A 32 -98.49 -89.24 108.05
CA ASP A 32 -98.70 -87.84 107.73
C ASP A 32 -97.39 -87.05 107.65
N GLU A 33 -96.39 -87.36 108.48
CA GLU A 33 -95.00 -86.91 108.32
C GLU A 33 -94.44 -87.34 106.98
N LYS A 34 -94.56 -88.63 106.60
CA LYS A 34 -94.13 -89.11 105.28
C LYS A 34 -94.86 -88.42 104.12
N LYS A 35 -96.15 -88.10 104.27
CA LYS A 35 -96.90 -87.32 103.26
C LYS A 35 -96.40 -85.88 103.19
N ALA A 36 -96.12 -85.25 104.33
CA ALA A 36 -95.59 -83.89 104.40
C ALA A 36 -94.19 -83.80 103.80
N GLU A 37 -93.32 -84.75 104.13
CA GLU A 37 -92.00 -84.92 103.51
C GLU A 37 -92.12 -85.18 102.01
N SER A 38 -93.00 -86.08 101.56
CA SER A 38 -93.25 -86.34 100.14
C SER A 38 -93.74 -85.09 99.40
N ALA A 39 -94.64 -84.31 100.02
CA ALA A 39 -95.11 -83.05 99.47
C ALA A 39 -94.01 -81.97 99.43
N SER A 40 -93.14 -81.90 100.46
CA SER A 40 -91.99 -80.99 100.48
C SER A 40 -90.98 -81.36 99.39
N MET A 41 -90.59 -82.64 99.31
CA MET A 41 -89.70 -83.16 98.28
C MET A 41 -90.26 -82.97 96.88
N SER A 42 -91.58 -83.11 96.70
CA SER A 42 -92.24 -82.83 95.41
C SER A 42 -92.15 -81.34 95.03
N LYS A 43 -92.35 -80.43 95.99
CA LYS A 43 -92.18 -78.98 95.78
C LYS A 43 -90.72 -78.63 95.46
N GLU A 44 -89.77 -79.15 96.22
CA GLU A 44 -88.33 -78.94 95.99
C GLU A 44 -87.91 -79.51 94.63
N LYS A 45 -88.39 -80.69 94.24
CA LYS A 45 -88.17 -81.26 92.91
C LYS A 45 -88.72 -80.36 91.82
N ALA A 46 -89.93 -79.81 91.98
CA ALA A 46 -90.51 -78.88 91.01
C ALA A 46 -89.67 -77.60 90.86
N ILE A 47 -89.20 -77.02 91.98
CA ILE A 47 -88.32 -75.84 91.97
C ILE A 47 -86.97 -76.16 91.30
N LEU A 48 -86.36 -77.30 91.62
CA LEU A 48 -85.10 -77.72 91.00
C LEU A 48 -85.26 -78.00 89.52
N SER A 49 -86.35 -78.65 89.09
CA SER A 49 -86.65 -78.88 87.68
C SER A 49 -86.87 -77.57 86.92
N GLN A 50 -87.57 -76.60 87.52
CA GLN A 50 -87.72 -75.27 86.94
C GLN A 50 -86.36 -74.57 86.79
N ARG A 51 -85.54 -74.54 87.84
CA ARG A 51 -84.20 -73.93 87.79
C ARG A 51 -83.29 -74.60 86.77
N LEU A 52 -83.38 -75.92 86.62
CA LEU A 52 -82.65 -76.66 85.60
C LEU A 52 -83.09 -76.22 84.20
N SER A 53 -84.40 -76.15 83.94
CA SER A 53 -84.94 -75.69 82.65
C SER A 53 -84.53 -74.25 82.33
N GLU A 54 -84.56 -73.35 83.30
CA GLU A 54 -84.10 -71.96 83.14
C GLU A 54 -82.59 -71.88 82.88
N SER A 55 -81.77 -72.68 83.58
CA SER A 55 -80.33 -72.81 83.34
C SER A 55 -80.02 -73.38 81.94
N GLU A 56 -80.79 -74.36 81.47
CA GLU A 56 -80.65 -74.93 80.13
C GLU A 56 -81.06 -73.93 79.04
N ALA A 57 -82.14 -73.16 79.26
CA ALA A 57 -82.59 -72.11 78.35
C ALA A 57 -81.57 -70.97 78.24
N THR A 58 -81.04 -70.49 79.38
CA THR A 58 -79.99 -69.46 79.40
C THR A 58 -78.69 -69.96 78.77
N THR A 59 -78.28 -71.20 79.04
CA THR A 59 -77.12 -71.84 78.39
C THR A 59 -77.32 -71.94 76.87
N SER A 60 -78.52 -72.30 76.42
CA SER A 60 -78.84 -72.39 74.99
C SER A 60 -78.79 -71.02 74.32
N ARG A 61 -79.33 -69.98 74.98
CA ARG A 61 -79.26 -68.58 74.50
C ARG A 61 -77.81 -68.09 74.40
N LEU A 62 -77.01 -68.25 75.46
CA LEU A 62 -75.60 -67.85 75.46
C LEU A 62 -74.80 -68.59 74.38
N LYS A 63 -75.08 -69.88 74.14
CA LYS A 63 -74.46 -70.62 73.03
C LYS A 63 -74.85 -70.06 71.66
N SER A 64 -76.10 -69.64 71.46
CA SER A 64 -76.52 -69.00 70.20
C SER A 64 -75.89 -67.63 70.01
N GLU A 65 -75.85 -66.79 71.05
CA GLU A 65 -75.20 -65.47 71.01
C GLU A 65 -73.69 -65.61 70.72
N MET A 66 -73.01 -66.54 71.39
CA MET A 66 -71.60 -66.85 71.13
C MET A 66 -71.36 -67.28 69.68
N ARG A 67 -72.24 -68.11 69.09
CA ARG A 67 -72.12 -68.50 67.68
C ARG A 67 -72.26 -67.30 66.75
N THR A 68 -73.27 -66.47 66.94
CA THR A 68 -73.47 -65.28 66.10
C THR A 68 -72.31 -64.28 66.22
N GLU A 69 -71.73 -64.18 67.41
CA GLU A 69 -70.61 -63.29 67.69
C GLU A 69 -69.31 -63.83 67.07
N VAL A 70 -69.06 -65.14 67.14
CA VAL A 70 -67.95 -65.79 66.42
C VAL A 70 -68.09 -65.60 64.91
N ASP A 71 -69.29 -65.74 64.35
CA ASP A 71 -69.55 -65.53 62.93
C ASP A 71 -69.37 -64.05 62.52
N ARG A 72 -69.73 -63.11 63.40
CA ARG A 72 -69.46 -61.67 63.24
C ARG A 72 -67.95 -61.41 63.20
N PHE A 73 -67.21 -61.89 64.19
CA PHE A 73 -65.75 -61.74 64.23
C PHE A 73 -65.05 -62.42 63.05
N ALA A 74 -65.55 -63.56 62.57
CA ALA A 74 -65.00 -64.23 61.40
C ALA A 74 -65.16 -63.38 60.13
N ARG A 75 -66.33 -62.72 59.96
CA ARG A 75 -66.58 -61.79 58.84
C ARG A 75 -65.70 -60.54 58.93
N GLU A 76 -65.63 -59.90 60.09
CA GLU A 76 -64.78 -58.71 60.29
C GLU A 76 -63.31 -59.04 60.06
N ARG A 77 -62.83 -60.19 60.56
CA ARG A 77 -61.46 -60.64 60.29
C ARG A 77 -61.22 -60.87 58.79
N LYS A 78 -62.19 -61.43 58.06
CA LYS A 78 -62.09 -61.62 56.61
C LYS A 78 -62.01 -60.29 55.88
N GLU A 79 -62.90 -59.35 56.21
CA GLU A 79 -62.95 -58.01 55.64
C GLU A 79 -61.64 -57.24 55.89
N LEU A 80 -61.13 -57.25 57.14
CA LEU A 80 -59.84 -56.63 57.46
C LEU A 80 -58.68 -57.28 56.69
N THR A 81 -58.71 -58.60 56.50
CA THR A 81 -57.68 -59.30 55.71
C THR A 81 -57.73 -58.89 54.25
N GLU A 82 -58.92 -58.78 53.66
CA GLU A 82 -59.12 -58.31 52.28
C GLU A 82 -58.70 -56.85 52.12
N GLN A 83 -59.01 -55.98 53.08
CA GLN A 83 -58.56 -54.58 53.11
C GLN A 83 -57.03 -54.46 53.19
N ILE A 84 -56.37 -55.30 54.00
CA ILE A 84 -54.91 -55.35 54.07
C ILE A 84 -54.32 -55.77 52.72
N GLN A 85 -54.86 -56.82 52.09
CA GLN A 85 -54.37 -57.31 50.79
C GLN A 85 -54.54 -56.26 49.69
N GLU A 86 -55.66 -55.54 49.66
CA GLU A 86 -55.90 -54.46 48.71
C GLU A 86 -54.92 -53.30 48.93
N LEU A 87 -54.67 -52.89 50.18
CA LEU A 87 -53.70 -51.85 50.49
C LEU A 87 -52.27 -52.27 50.14
N GLU A 88 -51.90 -53.54 50.37
CA GLU A 88 -50.61 -54.10 49.95
C GLU A 88 -50.46 -54.08 48.42
N ALA A 89 -51.50 -54.45 47.67
CA ALA A 89 -51.50 -54.40 46.21
C ALA A 89 -51.36 -52.96 45.68
N GLN A 90 -52.08 -52.00 46.26
CA GLN A 90 -51.97 -50.59 45.92
C GLN A 90 -50.57 -50.03 46.21
N LEU A 91 -49.98 -50.38 47.36
CA LEU A 91 -48.62 -50.00 47.70
C LEU A 91 -47.60 -50.55 46.71
N GLU A 92 -47.75 -51.80 46.29
CA GLU A 92 -46.85 -52.43 45.33
C GLU A 92 -46.99 -51.80 43.94
N TRP A 93 -48.21 -51.47 43.51
CA TRP A 93 -48.44 -50.73 42.27
C TRP A 93 -47.75 -49.36 42.28
N VAL A 94 -47.90 -48.59 43.36
CA VAL A 94 -47.24 -47.28 43.50
C VAL A 94 -45.71 -47.44 43.53
N ARG A 95 -45.19 -48.50 44.17
CA ARG A 95 -43.75 -48.78 44.14
C ARG A 95 -43.26 -49.07 42.72
N SER A 96 -43.96 -49.92 41.97
CA SER A 96 -43.63 -50.23 40.57
C SER A 96 -43.65 -48.97 39.70
N GLU A 97 -44.68 -48.13 39.80
CA GLU A 97 -44.77 -46.89 39.02
C GLU A 97 -43.62 -45.94 39.33
N ARG A 98 -43.22 -45.84 40.61
CA ARG A 98 -42.05 -45.04 41.00
C ARG A 98 -40.75 -45.63 40.48
N ASP A 99 -40.58 -46.94 40.52
CA ASP A 99 -39.37 -47.61 40.01
C ASP A 99 -39.27 -47.45 38.49
N ASP A 100 -40.37 -47.56 37.75
CA ASP A 100 -40.42 -47.29 36.31
C ASP A 100 -40.03 -45.85 35.99
N GLU A 101 -40.56 -44.86 36.71
CA GLU A 101 -40.16 -43.47 36.53
C GLU A 101 -38.68 -43.24 36.91
N ILE A 102 -38.17 -43.88 37.97
CA ILE A 102 -36.75 -43.83 38.34
C ILE A 102 -35.88 -44.39 37.21
N THR A 103 -36.24 -45.55 36.63
CA THR A 103 -35.45 -46.14 35.53
C THR A 103 -35.44 -45.25 34.29
N LYS A 104 -36.58 -44.63 33.96
CA LYS A 104 -36.70 -43.64 32.88
C LYS A 104 -35.83 -42.42 33.13
N LEU A 105 -35.90 -41.82 34.32
CA LEU A 105 -35.06 -40.68 34.69
C LEU A 105 -33.57 -41.02 34.68
N ILE A 106 -33.18 -42.23 35.08
CA ILE A 106 -31.80 -42.71 34.97
C ILE A 106 -31.36 -42.80 33.51
N ALA A 107 -32.22 -43.32 32.62
CA ALA A 107 -31.93 -43.40 31.19
C ALA A 107 -31.80 -42.01 30.55
N GLU A 108 -32.72 -41.09 30.83
CA GLU A 108 -32.68 -39.71 30.35
C GLU A 108 -31.43 -38.97 30.87
N LYS A 109 -31.10 -39.14 32.16
CA LYS A 109 -29.87 -38.57 32.74
C LYS A 109 -28.62 -39.04 31.99
N LYS A 110 -28.52 -40.34 31.71
CA LYS A 110 -27.38 -40.90 30.94
C LYS A 110 -27.34 -40.31 29.53
N PHE A 111 -28.48 -40.26 28.84
CA PHE A 111 -28.58 -39.67 27.51
C PHE A 111 -28.10 -38.22 27.46
N PHE A 112 -28.58 -37.37 28.39
CA PHE A 112 -28.16 -35.97 28.45
C PHE A 112 -26.68 -35.83 28.83
N GLN A 113 -26.17 -36.71 29.69
CA GLN A 113 -24.75 -36.71 30.07
C GLN A 113 -23.84 -37.07 28.88
N ASP A 114 -24.23 -38.05 28.07
CA ASP A 114 -23.47 -38.44 26.87
C ASP A 114 -23.53 -37.33 25.81
N ARG A 115 -24.71 -36.75 25.58
CA ARG A 115 -24.86 -35.61 24.66
C ARG A 115 -24.04 -34.39 25.09
N LEU A 116 -23.91 -34.16 26.40
CA LEU A 116 -23.06 -33.10 26.94
C LEU A 116 -21.58 -33.39 26.66
N ARG A 117 -21.10 -34.60 26.94
CA ARG A 117 -19.70 -35.00 26.65
C ARG A 117 -19.35 -34.88 25.16
N ASP A 118 -20.28 -35.25 24.28
CA ASP A 118 -20.11 -35.11 22.83
C ASP A 118 -20.00 -33.64 22.43
N ALA A 119 -20.87 -32.78 22.97
CA ALA A 119 -20.82 -31.34 22.72
C ALA A 119 -19.51 -30.70 23.24
N GLU A 120 -19.04 -31.10 24.43
CA GLU A 120 -17.75 -30.66 25.00
C GLU A 120 -16.56 -31.08 24.13
N THR A 121 -16.61 -32.30 23.59
CA THR A 121 -15.59 -32.82 22.67
C THR A 121 -15.59 -32.05 21.35
N GLN A 122 -16.76 -31.82 20.76
CA GLN A 122 -16.90 -31.01 19.54
C GLN A 122 -16.41 -29.58 19.75
N LEU A 123 -16.75 -28.96 20.88
CA LEU A 123 -16.30 -27.62 21.23
C LEU A 123 -14.77 -27.57 21.36
N SER A 124 -14.16 -28.58 21.98
CA SER A 124 -12.71 -28.68 22.14
C SER A 124 -12.00 -28.82 20.80
N GLN A 125 -12.53 -29.66 19.90
CA GLN A 125 -12.02 -29.80 18.53
C GLN A 125 -12.14 -28.50 17.74
N LEU A 126 -13.28 -27.81 17.84
CA LEU A 126 -13.51 -26.54 17.15
C LEU A 126 -12.57 -25.45 17.67
N LYS A 127 -12.36 -25.36 18.99
CA LYS A 127 -11.37 -24.45 19.59
C LYS A 127 -9.95 -24.76 19.10
N SER A 128 -9.57 -26.03 18.99
CA SER A 128 -8.27 -26.41 18.43
C SER A 128 -8.13 -25.96 16.97
N ARG A 129 -9.09 -26.31 16.12
CA ARG A 129 -9.10 -25.92 14.70
C ARG A 129 -9.03 -24.41 14.53
N LYS A 130 -9.78 -23.64 15.33
CA LYS A 130 -9.74 -22.16 15.31
C LYS A 130 -8.38 -21.62 15.72
N ARG A 131 -7.70 -22.20 16.72
CA ARG A 131 -6.33 -21.80 17.09
C ARG A 131 -5.34 -22.08 15.97
N ASP A 132 -5.44 -23.22 15.31
CA ASP A 132 -4.52 -23.59 14.22
C ASP A 132 -4.77 -22.73 12.98
N GLU A 133 -6.02 -22.42 12.67
CA GLU A 133 -6.40 -21.47 11.62
C GLU A 133 -5.82 -20.08 11.89
N LEU A 134 -5.98 -19.58 13.13
CA LEU A 134 -5.45 -18.28 13.53
C LEU A 134 -3.92 -18.23 13.39
N LYS A 135 -3.22 -19.31 13.77
CA LYS A 135 -1.77 -19.43 13.57
C LYS A 135 -1.40 -19.40 12.09
N ARG A 136 -2.16 -20.06 11.22
CA ARG A 136 -1.91 -20.07 9.76
C ARG A 136 -2.12 -18.69 9.16
N VAL A 137 -3.26 -18.06 9.43
CA VAL A 137 -3.59 -16.70 8.97
C VAL A 137 -2.55 -15.69 9.45
N MET A 138 -2.07 -15.81 10.69
CA MET A 138 -1.02 -14.91 11.20
C MET A 138 0.31 -15.09 10.46
N LYS A 139 0.71 -16.33 10.13
CA LYS A 139 1.90 -16.61 9.32
C LYS A 139 1.76 -16.04 7.91
N GLU A 140 0.61 -16.24 7.27
CA GLU A 140 0.32 -15.72 5.94
C GLU A 140 0.32 -14.19 5.93
N LYS A 141 -0.35 -13.55 6.90
CA LYS A 141 -0.33 -12.09 7.07
C LYS A 141 1.10 -11.55 7.15
N ASN A 142 1.96 -12.19 7.96
CA ASN A 142 3.35 -11.76 8.10
C ASN A 142 4.14 -11.95 6.79
N ALA A 143 3.92 -13.06 6.09
CA ALA A 143 4.54 -13.29 4.78
C ALA A 143 4.09 -12.25 3.74
N PHE A 144 2.81 -11.88 3.72
CA PHE A 144 2.31 -10.82 2.86
C PHE A 144 2.87 -9.44 3.22
N ALA A 145 3.01 -9.14 4.51
CA ALA A 145 3.60 -7.88 4.96
C ALA A 145 5.06 -7.74 4.48
N GLU A 146 5.87 -8.81 4.59
CA GLU A 146 7.25 -8.79 4.08
C GLU A 146 7.30 -8.67 2.55
N ARG A 147 6.45 -9.40 1.82
CA ARG A 147 6.37 -9.27 0.35
C ARG A 147 5.97 -7.86 -0.08
N LEU A 148 5.02 -7.24 0.62
CA LEU A 148 4.60 -5.87 0.37
C LEU A 148 5.76 -4.90 0.59
N LYS A 149 6.46 -5.01 1.73
CA LYS A 149 7.63 -4.18 2.04
C LYS A 149 8.73 -4.31 0.98
N SER A 150 9.02 -5.52 0.50
CA SER A 150 9.98 -5.74 -0.59
C SER A 150 9.52 -5.10 -1.90
N SER A 151 8.23 -5.23 -2.24
CA SER A 151 7.66 -4.62 -3.45
C SER A 151 7.65 -3.09 -3.39
N GLU A 152 7.36 -2.51 -2.23
CA GLU A 152 7.40 -1.07 -2.01
C GLU A 152 8.83 -0.53 -2.10
N ALA A 153 9.81 -1.25 -1.55
CA ALA A 153 11.22 -0.91 -1.69
C ALA A 153 11.67 -0.96 -3.15
N ALA A 154 11.30 -1.99 -3.91
CA ALA A 154 11.59 -2.08 -5.34
C ALA A 154 10.95 -0.93 -6.13
N ARG A 155 9.68 -0.60 -5.85
CA ARG A 155 9.00 0.54 -6.46
C ARG A 155 9.73 1.85 -6.17
N LYS A 156 10.16 2.07 -4.93
CA LYS A 156 10.92 3.28 -4.56
C LYS A 156 12.21 3.41 -5.38
N ILE A 157 12.94 2.31 -5.59
CA ILE A 157 14.14 2.30 -6.43
C ILE A 157 13.81 2.70 -7.87
N PHE A 158 12.74 2.14 -8.44
CA PHE A 158 12.29 2.52 -9.79
C PHE A 158 11.88 4.00 -9.88
N ASP A 159 11.16 4.51 -8.89
CA ASP A 159 10.78 5.93 -8.84
C ASP A 159 12.00 6.84 -8.77
N ASP A 160 13.01 6.47 -7.99
CA ASP A 160 14.26 7.25 -7.87
C ASP A 160 15.10 7.15 -9.16
N GLU A 161 15.11 6.01 -9.85
CA GLU A 161 15.75 5.85 -11.15
C GLU A 161 15.04 6.66 -12.26
N LEU A 162 13.70 6.71 -12.24
CA LEU A 162 12.92 7.57 -13.13
C LEU A 162 13.23 9.06 -12.92
N LYS A 163 13.36 9.51 -11.66
CA LYS A 163 13.78 10.89 -11.36
C LYS A 163 15.18 11.18 -11.89
N ARG A 164 16.12 10.26 -11.71
CA ARG A 164 17.48 10.39 -12.24
C ARG A 164 17.46 10.53 -13.77
N TYR A 165 16.71 9.67 -14.47
CA TYR A 165 16.57 9.77 -15.93
C TYR A 165 15.93 11.09 -16.38
N ALA A 166 14.92 11.59 -15.65
CA ALA A 166 14.33 12.89 -15.94
C ALA A 166 15.36 14.02 -15.84
N THR A 167 16.19 14.02 -14.78
CA THR A 167 17.27 15.02 -14.64
C THR A 167 18.35 14.88 -15.71
N GLU A 168 18.75 13.66 -16.08
CA GLU A 168 19.73 13.41 -17.14
C GLU A 168 19.22 13.83 -18.52
N ASN A 169 17.92 13.68 -18.79
CA ASN A 169 17.33 14.15 -20.03
C ASN A 169 17.32 15.68 -20.11
N VAL A 170 17.04 16.38 -19.00
CA VAL A 170 17.12 17.85 -18.97
C VAL A 170 18.54 18.32 -19.26
N THR A 171 19.55 17.74 -18.62
CA THR A 171 20.96 18.15 -18.86
C THR A 171 21.42 17.80 -20.28
N ARG A 172 21.01 16.65 -20.83
CA ARG A 172 21.26 16.32 -22.24
C ARG A 172 20.63 17.33 -23.19
N GLU A 173 19.42 17.77 -22.89
CA GLU A 173 18.69 18.74 -23.70
C GLU A 173 19.33 20.13 -23.63
N GLU A 174 19.80 20.56 -22.46
CA GLU A 174 20.58 21.79 -22.29
C GLU A 174 21.88 21.75 -23.12
N ILE A 175 22.60 20.62 -23.10
CA ILE A 175 23.82 20.43 -23.92
C ILE A 175 23.45 20.47 -25.42
N ARG A 176 22.38 19.78 -25.83
CA ARG A 176 21.91 19.79 -27.23
C ARG A 176 21.59 21.21 -27.68
N GLN A 177 20.85 21.97 -26.88
CA GLN A 177 20.48 23.35 -27.18
C GLN A 177 21.72 24.27 -27.28
N SER A 178 22.68 24.13 -26.35
CA SER A 178 23.94 24.87 -26.38
C SER A 178 24.76 24.59 -27.66
N LEU A 179 24.86 23.32 -28.06
CA LEU A 179 25.53 22.93 -29.31
C LEU A 179 24.80 23.50 -30.55
N GLU A 180 23.46 23.49 -30.55
CA GLU A 180 22.67 24.07 -31.64
C GLU A 180 22.86 25.59 -31.76
N ASP A 181 22.94 26.29 -30.63
CA ASP A 181 23.20 27.72 -30.58
C ASP A 181 24.62 28.05 -31.08
N GLU A 182 25.62 27.25 -30.71
CA GLU A 182 27.00 27.38 -31.20
C GLU A 182 27.10 27.12 -32.71
N VAL A 183 26.41 26.08 -33.23
CA VAL A 183 26.32 25.83 -34.67
C VAL A 183 25.67 27.01 -35.39
N ARG A 184 24.63 27.62 -34.81
CA ARG A 184 23.96 28.80 -35.40
C ARG A 184 24.91 29.99 -35.45
N ARG A 185 25.66 30.24 -34.37
CA ARG A 185 26.68 31.28 -34.29
C ARG A 185 27.79 31.07 -35.32
N LEU A 186 28.33 29.86 -35.41
CA LEU A 186 29.36 29.50 -36.40
C LEU A 186 28.87 29.70 -37.84
N LYS A 187 27.64 29.27 -38.15
CA LYS A 187 27.04 29.52 -39.48
C LYS A 187 26.95 31.01 -39.81
N GLN A 188 26.57 31.84 -38.84
CA GLN A 188 26.54 33.29 -39.03
C GLN A 188 27.94 33.87 -39.29
N THR A 189 28.94 33.48 -38.48
CA THR A 189 30.33 33.91 -38.67
C THR A 189 30.89 33.46 -40.02
N VAL A 190 30.66 32.22 -40.42
CA VAL A 190 31.07 31.71 -41.74
C VAL A 190 30.45 32.55 -42.84
N GLY A 191 29.13 32.80 -42.81
CA GLY A 191 28.45 33.64 -43.80
C GLY A 191 28.99 35.08 -43.86
N GLN A 192 29.36 35.67 -42.71
CA GLN A 192 30.03 36.98 -42.67
C GLN A 192 31.40 36.93 -43.35
N THR A 193 32.25 35.96 -42.99
CA THR A 193 33.59 35.81 -43.57
C THR A 193 33.58 35.49 -45.07
N GLU A 194 32.59 34.71 -45.53
CA GLU A 194 32.38 34.47 -46.97
C GLU A 194 31.95 35.75 -47.70
N GLY A 195 31.16 36.61 -47.06
CA GLY A 195 30.81 37.94 -47.57
C GLY A 195 32.01 38.86 -47.71
N GLU A 196 32.80 39.00 -46.64
CA GLU A 196 34.05 39.79 -46.64
C GLU A 196 35.04 39.28 -47.66
N LYS A 197 35.18 37.95 -47.78
CA LYS A 197 36.01 37.32 -48.80
C LYS A 197 35.55 37.73 -50.21
N ARG A 198 34.25 37.67 -50.49
CA ARG A 198 33.70 38.07 -51.81
C ARG A 198 33.97 39.54 -52.12
N GLU A 199 33.79 40.43 -51.14
CA GLU A 199 34.09 41.86 -51.30
C GLU A 199 35.59 42.10 -51.59
N LYS A 200 36.47 41.36 -50.92
CA LYS A 200 37.93 41.39 -51.19
C LYS A 200 38.27 40.86 -52.58
N GLU A 201 37.64 39.76 -53.00
CA GLU A 201 37.78 39.23 -54.37
C GLU A 201 37.33 40.26 -55.41
N GLU A 202 36.22 40.97 -55.18
CA GLU A 202 35.79 42.08 -56.04
C GLU A 202 36.79 43.26 -56.03
N GLN A 203 37.40 43.57 -54.88
CA GLN A 203 38.44 44.60 -54.78
C GLN A 203 39.68 44.21 -55.59
N VAL A 204 40.09 42.94 -55.54
CA VAL A 204 41.19 42.40 -56.35
C VAL A 204 40.86 42.53 -57.84
N ALA A 205 39.67 42.08 -58.28
CA ALA A 205 39.25 42.20 -59.67
C ALA A 205 39.24 43.67 -60.17
N ARG A 206 38.87 44.63 -59.31
CA ARG A 206 38.97 46.07 -59.63
C ARG A 206 40.42 46.54 -59.81
N CYS A 207 41.33 46.10 -58.96
CA CYS A 207 42.75 46.42 -59.08
C CYS A 207 43.37 45.79 -60.33
N GLU A 208 43.04 44.54 -60.63
CA GLU A 208 43.47 43.84 -61.85
C GLU A 208 43.06 44.63 -63.10
N ALA A 209 41.78 45.01 -63.22
CA ALA A 209 41.31 45.82 -64.34
C ALA A 209 42.01 47.19 -64.46
N TYR A 210 42.39 47.81 -63.33
CA TYR A 210 43.15 49.06 -63.33
C TYR A 210 44.59 48.85 -63.82
N ILE A 211 45.24 47.77 -63.38
CA ILE A 211 46.58 47.39 -63.83
C ILE A 211 46.53 47.15 -65.35
N ASP A 212 45.61 46.32 -65.84
CA ASP A 212 45.45 46.05 -67.28
C ASP A 212 45.27 47.33 -68.11
N ALA A 213 44.46 48.27 -67.61
CA ALA A 213 44.25 49.56 -68.26
C ALA A 213 45.51 50.43 -68.28
N MET A 214 46.30 50.42 -67.20
CA MET A 214 47.57 51.14 -67.13
C MET A 214 48.64 50.47 -67.99
N GLU A 215 48.70 49.15 -68.04
CA GLU A 215 49.57 48.38 -68.93
C GLU A 215 49.26 48.67 -70.40
N SER A 216 47.98 48.72 -70.78
CA SER A 216 47.57 49.10 -72.13
C SER A 216 48.00 50.52 -72.50
N LYS A 217 47.90 51.49 -71.57
CA LYS A 217 48.42 52.86 -71.79
C LYS A 217 49.94 52.89 -71.90
N LEU A 218 50.63 52.13 -71.06
CA LEU A 218 52.09 52.03 -71.11
C LEU A 218 52.54 51.47 -72.46
N GLN A 219 51.92 50.38 -72.94
CA GLN A 219 52.18 49.82 -74.26
C GLN A 219 51.92 50.82 -75.38
N ALA A 220 50.84 51.62 -75.30
CA ALA A 220 50.58 52.67 -76.28
C ALA A 220 51.65 53.78 -76.26
N CYS A 221 52.12 54.19 -75.08
CA CYS A 221 53.24 55.11 -74.94
C CYS A 221 54.54 54.53 -75.48
N GLU A 222 54.85 53.27 -75.18
CA GLU A 222 56.01 52.55 -75.71
C GLU A 222 55.96 52.49 -77.25
N GLN A 223 54.82 52.15 -77.85
CA GLN A 223 54.63 52.15 -79.30
C GLN A 223 54.83 53.54 -79.91
N TYR A 224 54.35 54.60 -79.25
CA TYR A 224 54.55 55.98 -79.69
C TYR A 224 56.03 56.38 -79.63
N ILE A 225 56.74 56.03 -78.55
CA ILE A 225 58.19 56.26 -78.44
C ILE A 225 58.92 55.57 -79.59
N HIS A 226 58.66 54.28 -79.82
CA HIS A 226 59.26 53.54 -80.94
C HIS A 226 58.94 54.20 -82.29
N HIS A 227 57.73 54.72 -82.48
CA HIS A 227 57.35 55.43 -83.70
C HIS A 227 58.16 56.73 -83.88
N VAL A 228 58.28 57.55 -82.84
CA VAL A 228 59.07 58.79 -82.88
C VAL A 228 60.56 58.49 -83.04
N GLU A 229 61.09 57.47 -82.37
CA GLU A 229 62.47 57.01 -82.54
C GLU A 229 62.73 56.56 -83.98
N ALA A 230 61.78 55.83 -84.61
CA ALA A 230 61.87 55.46 -86.01
C ALA A 230 61.82 56.67 -86.95
N GLN A 231 60.92 57.63 -86.71
CA GLN A 231 60.84 58.88 -87.48
C GLN A 231 62.13 59.71 -87.35
N LEU A 232 62.69 59.79 -86.14
CA LEU A 232 63.96 60.44 -85.89
C LEU A 232 65.09 59.74 -86.63
N GLN A 233 65.15 58.41 -86.58
CA GLN A 233 66.15 57.64 -87.30
C GLN A 233 66.04 57.81 -88.82
N GLU A 234 64.81 57.91 -89.36
CA GLU A 234 64.54 58.22 -90.76
C GLU A 234 65.03 59.61 -91.14
N GLU A 235 64.67 60.65 -90.38
CA GLU A 235 65.12 62.02 -90.62
C GLU A 235 66.65 62.16 -90.44
N MET A 236 67.23 61.51 -89.43
CA MET A 236 68.68 61.44 -89.25
C MET A 236 69.35 60.78 -90.46
N SER A 237 68.80 59.68 -90.97
CA SER A 237 69.32 59.00 -92.17
C SER A 237 69.17 59.85 -93.43
N ARG A 238 68.07 60.60 -93.55
CA ARG A 238 67.81 61.53 -94.66
C ARG A 238 68.77 62.73 -94.65
N HIS A 239 69.13 63.24 -93.47
CA HIS A 239 70.06 64.36 -93.31
C HIS A 239 71.53 63.94 -93.18
N ALA A 240 71.83 62.67 -92.91
CA ALA A 240 73.19 62.15 -92.75
C ALA A 240 74.15 62.57 -93.88
N PRO A 241 73.74 62.61 -95.17
CA PRO A 241 74.62 63.06 -96.25
C PRO A 241 75.14 64.49 -96.08
N LEU A 242 74.33 65.41 -95.54
CA LEU A 242 74.75 66.81 -95.31
C LEU A 242 75.90 66.91 -94.30
N TYR A 243 76.02 65.92 -93.41
CA TYR A 243 77.10 65.81 -92.43
C TYR A 243 78.25 64.90 -92.91
N GLY A 244 78.20 64.40 -94.14
CA GLY A 244 79.26 63.60 -94.76
C GLY A 244 79.15 62.08 -94.54
N ALA A 245 78.00 61.58 -94.08
CA ALA A 245 77.76 60.14 -93.88
C ALA A 245 76.78 59.57 -94.93
N GLY A 246 77.09 58.40 -95.51
CA GLY A 246 76.20 57.68 -96.44
C GLY A 246 76.14 58.26 -97.86
N LEU A 247 77.22 58.89 -98.34
CA LEU A 247 77.27 59.52 -99.67
C LEU A 247 77.24 58.49 -100.81
N GLU A 248 77.56 57.23 -100.52
CA GLU A 248 77.67 56.13 -101.48
C GLU A 248 76.31 55.68 -102.05
N THR A 249 75.21 56.03 -101.37
CA THR A 249 73.84 55.66 -101.78
C THR A 249 73.12 56.75 -102.56
N LEU A 250 73.70 57.95 -102.68
CA LEU A 250 73.11 59.07 -103.41
C LEU A 250 73.41 59.02 -104.91
N SER A 251 72.48 59.50 -105.74
CA SER A 251 72.73 59.67 -107.17
C SER A 251 73.67 60.85 -107.45
N MET A 252 74.37 60.82 -108.59
CA MET A 252 75.30 61.90 -108.98
C MET A 252 74.68 63.30 -108.99
N LYS A 253 73.39 63.39 -109.34
CA LYS A 253 72.66 64.67 -109.37
C LYS A 253 72.39 65.22 -107.97
N GLU A 254 72.17 64.34 -106.99
CA GLU A 254 72.00 64.71 -105.58
C GLU A 254 73.33 65.15 -104.97
N LEU A 255 74.43 64.49 -105.31
CA LEU A 255 75.78 64.82 -104.84
C LEU A 255 76.26 66.22 -105.30
N GLU A 256 76.00 66.58 -106.55
CA GLU A 256 76.25 67.95 -107.06
C GLU A 256 75.41 69.00 -106.32
N THR A 257 74.17 68.66 -105.97
CA THR A 257 73.29 69.57 -105.24
C THR A 257 73.78 69.77 -103.81
N LEU A 258 74.27 68.71 -103.16
CA LEU A 258 74.91 68.77 -101.85
C LEU A 258 76.16 69.66 -101.86
N SER A 259 77.03 69.46 -102.86
CA SER A 259 78.23 70.27 -103.07
C SER A 259 77.90 71.76 -103.22
N ARG A 260 76.88 72.12 -104.01
CA ARG A 260 76.40 73.51 -104.11
C ARG A 260 75.93 74.08 -102.77
N ILE A 261 75.20 73.30 -101.98
CA ILE A 261 74.72 73.74 -100.66
C ILE A 261 75.90 74.03 -99.73
N HIS A 262 76.90 73.15 -99.67
CA HIS A 262 78.09 73.36 -98.84
C HIS A 262 78.92 74.57 -99.30
N GLU A 263 79.07 74.78 -100.61
CA GLU A 263 79.77 75.97 -101.14
C GLU A 263 79.03 77.28 -100.85
N GLU A 264 77.70 77.29 -100.96
CA GLU A 264 76.87 78.45 -100.59
C GLU A 264 76.94 78.71 -99.08
N GLY A 265 76.92 77.66 -98.26
CA GLY A 265 77.10 77.74 -96.80
C GLY A 265 78.46 78.31 -96.40
N LEU A 266 79.54 77.88 -97.05
CA LEU A 266 80.88 78.46 -96.87
C LEU A 266 80.93 79.94 -97.26
N ARG A 267 80.24 80.33 -98.35
CA ARG A 267 80.11 81.74 -98.74
C ARG A 267 79.37 82.58 -97.69
N GLN A 268 78.29 82.06 -97.10
CA GLN A 268 77.58 82.74 -96.00
C GLN A 268 78.42 82.85 -94.72
N ILE A 269 79.17 81.81 -94.35
CA ILE A 269 80.11 81.84 -93.21
C ILE A 269 81.16 82.93 -93.43
N HIS A 270 81.71 83.04 -94.63
CA HIS A 270 82.63 84.12 -94.97
C HIS A 270 81.96 85.50 -94.87
N ALA A 271 80.71 85.65 -95.34
CA ALA A 271 79.97 86.92 -95.22
C ALA A 271 79.75 87.36 -93.76
N ILE A 272 79.45 86.41 -92.85
CA ILE A 272 79.31 86.66 -91.40
C ILE A 272 80.66 87.00 -90.77
N GLN A 273 81.73 86.28 -91.16
CA GLN A 273 83.09 86.53 -90.68
C GLN A 273 83.62 87.90 -91.13
N HIS A 274 83.22 88.41 -92.30
CA HIS A 274 83.58 89.75 -92.78
C HIS A 274 82.89 90.92 -92.04
N HIS A 275 81.78 90.68 -91.33
CA HIS A 275 81.06 91.72 -90.57
C HIS A 275 81.56 91.90 -89.13
N LYS A 276 82.58 91.14 -88.69
CA LYS A 276 82.94 91.02 -87.26
C LYS A 276 84.38 91.48 -86.93
N GLY A 277 84.80 92.63 -87.47
CA GLY A 277 86.06 93.33 -87.13
C GLY A 277 85.93 94.87 -86.85
N SER A 278 85.54 95.24 -85.61
CA SER A 278 85.73 96.52 -84.83
C SER A 278 85.24 97.91 -85.33
N PRO A 279 85.03 98.98 -84.48
CA PRO A 279 84.72 99.09 -83.03
C PRO A 279 83.56 100.08 -82.62
N ALA A 280 83.13 100.01 -81.34
CA ALA A 280 82.49 101.04 -80.48
C ALA A 280 81.02 101.53 -80.71
N GLY A 281 80.23 101.50 -79.62
CA GLY A 281 79.06 102.39 -79.41
C GLY A 281 77.79 101.75 -78.82
N SER A 282 77.70 101.61 -77.49
CA SER A 282 76.47 101.44 -76.69
C SER A 282 75.47 102.61 -76.89
N PRO A 283 74.28 102.71 -76.22
CA PRO A 283 73.68 101.87 -75.18
C PRO A 283 72.16 101.63 -75.38
N LEU A 284 71.50 101.15 -74.31
CA LEU A 284 70.04 101.13 -74.04
C LEU A 284 69.34 99.84 -74.51
N VAL A 285 68.49 99.16 -73.77
CA VAL A 285 67.87 99.26 -72.42
C VAL A 285 67.31 97.83 -72.25
N SER A 286 67.69 97.08 -71.22
CA SER A 286 67.00 97.06 -69.91
C SER A 286 65.63 96.33 -69.95
N PRO A 287 65.11 95.89 -68.81
CA PRO A 287 65.08 94.47 -68.48
C PRO A 287 63.64 94.03 -68.16
N HIS A 288 63.44 92.75 -67.87
CA HIS A 288 62.43 92.18 -66.96
C HIS A 288 62.25 90.70 -67.31
N ASN A 289 61.99 89.77 -66.40
CA ASN A 289 62.16 89.67 -64.96
C ASN A 289 61.88 88.18 -64.69
N LEU A 290 62.72 87.55 -63.88
CA LEU A 290 62.38 86.38 -63.04
C LEU A 290 61.09 86.69 -62.23
N PRO A 291 60.33 85.71 -61.68
CA PRO A 291 60.86 84.63 -60.84
C PRO A 291 60.08 83.29 -61.01
N SER A 292 60.34 82.17 -60.33
CA SER A 292 60.85 82.07 -58.97
C SER A 292 61.48 80.71 -58.68
N THR A 293 62.72 80.81 -58.19
CA THR A 293 63.33 80.02 -57.12
C THR A 293 62.34 79.71 -55.98
N HIS A 294 62.38 78.48 -55.45
CA HIS A 294 62.36 78.06 -54.02
C HIS A 294 62.02 76.56 -54.05
N GLY A 295 62.87 75.62 -53.64
CA GLY A 295 63.67 75.64 -52.44
C GLY A 295 62.91 74.95 -51.31
N LEU A 296 63.60 74.02 -50.65
CA LEU A 296 63.31 73.47 -49.33
C LEU A 296 62.44 72.19 -49.29
N TYR A 297 63.14 71.08 -49.02
CA TYR A 297 62.64 70.07 -48.08
C TYR A 297 62.07 70.76 -46.83
N PRO A 298 61.00 70.21 -46.26
CA PRO A 298 60.98 69.99 -44.82
C PRO A 298 60.87 68.49 -44.54
N ALA A 299 61.75 68.05 -43.65
CA ALA A 299 61.55 66.84 -42.89
C ALA A 299 60.21 66.90 -42.14
N ALA A 300 59.43 65.83 -42.25
CA ALA A 300 58.50 65.37 -41.23
C ALA A 300 58.25 63.86 -41.42
N LEU A 301 59.14 63.03 -40.87
CA LEU A 301 58.68 61.94 -40.01
C LEU A 301 58.01 62.62 -38.79
N PRO A 302 57.05 62.02 -38.03
CA PRO A 302 56.77 60.58 -37.84
C PRO A 302 55.22 60.33 -37.66
N PRO A 303 54.72 59.20 -37.09
CA PRO A 303 55.42 58.03 -36.63
C PRO A 303 54.88 56.67 -37.10
N VAL A 304 55.84 55.79 -37.33
CA VAL A 304 55.77 54.40 -36.86
C VAL A 304 56.02 54.43 -35.35
N ILE A 305 55.06 53.96 -34.55
CA ILE A 305 55.34 53.34 -33.25
C ILE A 305 54.90 51.88 -33.36
N PRO A 306 55.85 50.94 -33.25
CA PRO A 306 55.63 49.56 -32.87
C PRO A 306 55.82 49.39 -31.35
N ASN A 307 55.59 48.18 -30.88
CA ASN A 307 55.62 47.69 -29.49
C ASN A 307 54.32 47.91 -28.72
N GLY A 308 53.84 46.95 -27.95
CA GLY A 308 54.48 45.70 -27.57
C GLY A 308 53.80 45.18 -26.32
N VAL A 309 53.53 43.89 -26.38
CA VAL A 309 53.19 42.93 -25.32
C VAL A 309 53.75 43.27 -23.93
N GLY A 310 52.94 42.99 -22.89
CA GLY A 310 53.40 42.83 -21.50
C GLY A 310 52.27 43.02 -20.49
N VAL A 311 51.44 42.04 -20.15
CA VAL A 311 51.70 40.90 -19.26
C VAL A 311 51.84 41.28 -17.77
N HIS A 312 50.82 40.86 -17.01
CA HIS A 312 50.75 40.45 -15.58
C HIS A 312 50.75 41.45 -14.40
N SER A 313 49.98 40.99 -13.38
CA SER A 313 50.02 41.29 -11.93
C SER A 313 49.16 42.47 -11.44
N ASN A 314 48.01 42.26 -10.77
CA ASN A 314 47.74 41.76 -9.40
C ASN A 314 47.98 42.83 -8.30
N GLY A 315 46.97 43.05 -7.43
CA GLY A 315 47.05 43.91 -6.23
C GLY A 315 45.89 44.92 -6.10
N HIS A 316 44.70 44.59 -5.58
CA HIS A 316 44.26 44.47 -4.18
C HIS A 316 43.88 45.80 -3.49
N VAL A 317 42.70 45.79 -2.84
CA VAL A 317 42.25 46.61 -1.68
C VAL A 317 41.80 48.07 -1.95
N ASN A 318 40.49 48.36 -1.92
CA ASN A 318 39.76 48.77 -0.71
C ASN A 318 38.33 49.26 -1.04
N GLY A 319 37.37 48.83 -0.23
CA GLY A 319 35.97 49.25 -0.33
C GLY A 319 35.07 48.42 0.59
N ALA A 320 35.34 48.51 1.90
CA ALA A 320 34.37 48.19 2.95
C ALA A 320 33.01 48.88 2.61
N VAL A 321 31.86 48.23 2.77
CA VAL A 321 31.13 48.07 4.04
C VAL A 321 30.23 46.82 3.95
N GLY A 322 30.47 45.80 4.78
CA GLY A 322 29.37 44.98 5.34
C GLY A 322 28.94 45.59 6.68
N PRO A 323 28.26 44.89 7.61
CA PRO A 323 27.44 43.66 7.59
C PRO A 323 25.94 43.95 7.95
N TRP A 324 24.96 43.04 8.18
CA TRP A 324 24.84 42.02 9.24
C TRP A 324 23.68 41.02 8.98
N PHE A 325 23.86 39.82 9.55
CA PHE A 325 23.16 38.52 9.45
C PHE A 325 21.65 38.44 9.72
N SER A 326 21.01 37.42 9.12
CA SER A 326 20.44 36.19 9.76
C SER A 326 19.78 35.37 8.62
N GLY A 327 19.77 34.04 8.49
CA GLY A 327 20.04 32.84 9.29
C GLY A 327 19.14 31.74 8.67
N PRO A 328 19.53 30.46 8.56
CA PRO A 328 18.76 29.45 7.82
C PRO A 328 17.72 28.74 8.69
N THR A 329 16.56 28.44 8.09
CA THR A 329 15.69 27.31 8.47
C THR A 329 15.16 26.66 7.21
#